data_AF-A0A6V7LNE2-F1
#
_entry.id   AF-A0A6V7LNE2-F1
#
_cell.length_a   1.000
_cell.length_b   1.000
_cell.length_c   1.000
_cell.angle_alpha   90.00
_cell.angle_beta   90.00
_cell.angle_gamma   90.00
#
_symmetry.space_group_name_H-M   'P 1'
#
loop_
_entity.id
_entity.type
_entity.pdbx_description
1 polymer ?
#
loop_
_entity_poly.entity_id
_entity_poly.type
_entity_poly.pdbx_seq_one_letter_code
_entity_poly.pdbx_strand_id
1 'polypeptide(L)' 'AGIDDLQLHRQAREILNEIALLQLIQNDYLDVYGDPHITEKSATDIQLGKASWVAITAWERSTPRQKKIFE' A
#
# COMPACT_ATOMS: atom_id res chain seq x y z
N ALA A 1 20.33 20.79 -9.75
CA ALA A 1 19.59 21.21 -10.96
C ALA A 1 19.19 22.69 -10.96
N GLY A 2 19.23 23.42 -9.82
CA GLY A 2 18.95 24.87 -9.80
C GLY A 2 17.51 25.23 -10.16
N ILE A 3 16.54 24.37 -9.80
CA ILE A 3 15.13 24.54 -10.12
C ILE A 3 14.42 24.98 -8.83
N ASP A 4 14.07 26.26 -8.74
CA ASP A 4 13.45 26.87 -7.55
C ASP A 4 12.00 27.34 -7.82
N ASP A 5 11.43 26.95 -8.97
CA ASP A 5 10.04 27.29 -9.33
C ASP A 5 9.03 26.55 -8.43
N LEU A 6 8.33 27.31 -7.59
CA LEU A 6 7.36 26.77 -6.63
C LEU A 6 6.16 26.08 -7.30
N GLN A 7 5.72 26.56 -8.45
CA GLN A 7 4.57 25.97 -9.15
C GLN A 7 4.97 24.64 -9.78
N LEU A 8 6.17 24.57 -10.36
CA LEU A 8 6.71 23.32 -10.88
C LEU A 8 6.89 22.28 -9.76
N HIS A 9 7.41 22.69 -8.60
CA HIS A 9 7.52 21.82 -7.43
C HIS A 9 6.16 21.31 -6.94
N ARG A 10 5.13 22.15 -6.99
CA ARG A 10 3.77 21.76 -6.62
C ARG A 10 3.21 20.70 -7.58
N GLN A 11 3.34 20.91 -8.89
CA GLN A 11 2.88 19.95 -9.90
C GLN A 11 3.63 18.62 -9.80
N ALA A 12 4.95 18.68 -9.63
CA ALA A 12 5.75 17.48 -9.42
C ALA A 12 5.31 16.71 -8.16
N ARG A 13 5.00 17.42 -7.08
CA ARG A 13 4.51 16.81 -5.84
C ARG A 13 3.19 16.07 -6.05
N GLU A 14 2.26 16.62 -6.82
CA GLU A 14 0.97 15.97 -7.10
C GLU A 14 1.17 14.62 -7.80
N ILE A 15 2.01 14.59 -8.85
CA ILE A 15 2.35 13.35 -9.57
C ILE A 15 3.07 12.36 -8.64
N LEU A 16 4.05 12.85 -7.86
CA LEU A 16 4.82 12.01 -6.95
C LEU A 16 3.96 11.41 -5.84
N ASN A 17 2.93 12.12 -5.38
CA ASN A 17 1.99 11.59 -4.40
C ASN A 17 1.19 10.41 -4.96
N GLU A 18 0.74 10.49 -6.22
CA GLU A 18 0.04 9.38 -6.87
C GLU A 18 0.95 8.17 -7.06
N ILE A 19 2.20 8.40 -7.47
CA ILE A 19 3.21 7.33 -7.60
C ILE A 19 3.50 6.70 -6.24
N ALA A 20 3.66 7.52 -5.19
CA ALA A 20 3.90 7.02 -3.84
C ALA A 20 2.73 6.17 -3.33
N LEU A 21 1.50 6.59 -3.58
CA LEU A 21 0.31 5.82 -3.23
C LEU A 21 0.26 4.48 -3.99
N LEU A 22 0.53 4.50 -5.30
CA LEU A 22 0.59 3.27 -6.10
C LEU A 22 1.67 2.31 -5.57
N GLN A 23 2.85 2.83 -5.25
CA GLN A 23 3.95 2.02 -4.73
C GLN A 23 3.62 1.41 -3.37
N LEU A 24 2.92 2.15 -2.50
CA LEU A 24 2.44 1.66 -1.21
C LEU A 24 1.45 0.50 -1.42
N ILE A 25 0.46 0.66 -2.28
CA ILE A 25 -0.54 -0.38 -2.59
C ILE A 25 0.14 -1.62 -3.19
N GLN A 26 1.11 -1.44 -4.10
CA GLN A 26 1.87 -2.55 -4.67
C GLN A 26 2.69 -3.29 -3.61
N ASN A 27 3.34 -2.56 -2.70
CA ASN A 27 4.05 -3.19 -1.59
C ASN A 27 3.11 -4.00 -0.70
N ASP A 28 1.95 -3.46 -0.32
CA ASP A 28 0.97 -4.15 0.52
C ASP A 28 0.42 -5.41 -0.17
N TYR A 29 0.19 -5.34 -1.48
CA TYR A 29 -0.22 -6.50 -2.28
C TYR A 29 0.87 -7.57 -2.32
N LEU A 30 2.11 -7.18 -2.60
CA LEU A 30 3.24 -8.10 -2.69
C LEU A 30 3.64 -8.68 -1.32
N ASP A 31 3.35 -7.99 -0.22
CA ASP A 31 3.57 -8.55 1.12
C ASP A 31 2.69 -9.78 1.39
N VAL A 32 1.48 -9.82 0.82
CA VAL A 32 0.53 -10.93 1.01
C VAL A 32 0.64 -11.99 -0.10
N TYR A 33 0.81 -11.56 -1.35
CA TYR A 33 0.70 -12.43 -2.53
C TYR A 33 2.00 -12.59 -3.32
N GLY A 34 3.04 -11.81 -3.00
CA GLY A 34 4.32 -11.87 -3.70
C GLY A 34 5.12 -13.13 -3.34
N ASP A 35 5.91 -13.60 -4.29
CA ASP A 35 6.88 -14.68 -4.03
C ASP A 35 8.06 -14.10 -3.21
N PRO A 36 8.32 -14.60 -1.98
CA PRO A 36 9.42 -14.13 -1.14
C PRO A 36 10.80 -14.24 -1.80
N HIS A 37 10.98 -15.16 -2.76
CA HIS A 37 12.23 -15.31 -3.50
C HIS A 37 12.43 -14.22 -4.57
N ILE A 38 11.34 -13.60 -5.03
CA ILE A 38 11.37 -12.49 -6.00
C ILE A 38 11.34 -11.14 -5.28
N THR A 39 10.53 -11.00 -4.24
CA THR A 39 10.41 -9.75 -3.47
C THR A 39 11.56 -9.54 -2.50
N GLU A 40 12.32 -10.61 -2.21
CA GLU A 40 13.40 -10.65 -1.21
C GLU A 40 12.95 -10.14 0.17
N LYS A 41 11.64 -10.28 0.48
CA LYS A 41 10.99 -9.75 1.67
C LYS A 41 10.16 -10.81 2.36
N SER A 42 10.22 -10.86 3.69
CA SER A 42 9.29 -11.66 4.48
C SER A 42 7.94 -10.95 4.60
N ALA A 43 6.85 -11.70 4.32
CA ALA A 43 5.48 -11.26 4.57
C ALA A 43 5.27 -11.03 6.08
N THR A 44 4.90 -9.80 6.47
CA THR A 44 4.78 -9.41 7.88
C THR A 44 3.54 -8.57 8.19
N ASP A 45 2.84 -8.05 7.18
CA ASP A 45 1.78 -7.06 7.38
C ASP A 45 0.61 -7.63 8.18
N ILE A 46 0.26 -8.91 7.95
CA ILE A 46 -0.82 -9.61 8.67
C ILE A 46 -0.42 -9.84 10.13
N GLN A 47 0.79 -10.36 10.39
CA GLN A 47 1.27 -10.69 11.73
C GLN A 47 1.42 -9.45 12.60
N LEU A 48 1.75 -8.31 11.99
CA LEU A 48 1.87 -7.03 12.67
C LEU A 48 0.53 -6.29 12.80
N GLY A 49 -0.56 -6.86 12.29
CA GLY A 49 -1.89 -6.23 12.33
C GLY A 49 -1.92 -4.88 11.61
N LYS A 50 -1.12 -4.71 10.55
CA LYS A 50 -1.10 -3.45 9.82
C LYS A 50 -2.44 -3.24 9.11
N ALA A 51 -2.89 -1.99 9.11
CA ALA A 51 -4.00 -1.53 8.27
C ALA A 51 -3.55 -1.38 6.80
N SER A 52 -3.04 -2.47 6.21
CA SER A 52 -2.59 -2.49 4.83
C SER A 52 -3.77 -2.40 3.87
N TRP A 53 -3.51 -1.97 2.64
CA TRP A 53 -4.53 -1.87 1.60
C TRP A 53 -5.29 -3.18 1.39
N VAL A 54 -4.60 -4.33 1.45
CA VAL A 54 -5.22 -5.65 1.32
C VAL A 54 -6.19 -5.94 2.47
N ALA A 55 -5.81 -5.61 3.72
CA ALA A 55 -6.66 -5.83 4.89
C ALA A 55 -7.94 -4.97 4.84
N ILE A 56 -7.79 -3.69 4.51
CA ILE A 56 -8.94 -2.75 4.37
C ILE A 56 -9.86 -3.21 3.24
N THR A 57 -9.30 -3.53 2.08
CA THR A 57 -10.07 -4.00 0.91
C THR A 57 -10.82 -5.30 1.21
N ALA A 58 -10.19 -6.24 1.93
CA ALA A 58 -10.83 -7.48 2.34
C ALA A 58 -11.97 -7.22 3.33
N TRP A 59 -11.79 -6.32 4.31
CA TRP A 59 -12.84 -5.94 5.25
C TRP A 59 -14.03 -5.27 4.56
N GLU A 60 -13.80 -4.33 3.65
CA GLU A 60 -14.86 -3.63 2.91
C GLU A 60 -15.73 -4.61 2.10
N ARG A 61 -15.10 -5.64 1.50
CA ARG A 61 -15.77 -6.65 0.69
C ARG A 61 -16.33 -7.83 1.49
N SER A 62 -15.99 -7.93 2.77
CA SER A 62 -16.38 -9.05 3.62
C SER A 62 -17.85 -9.02 4.00
N THR A 63 -18.49 -10.19 4.00
CA THR A 63 -19.82 -10.39 4.60
C THR A 63 -19.78 -10.13 6.12
N PRO A 64 -20.93 -9.91 6.80
CA PRO A 64 -20.96 -9.77 8.25
C PRO A 64 -20.33 -10.96 9.00
N ARG A 65 -20.44 -12.17 8.44
CA ARG A 65 -19.80 -13.36 9.00
C ARG A 65 -18.27 -13.32 8.86
N GLN A 66 -17.75 -12.85 7.73
CA GLN A 66 -16.31 -12.72 7.50
C GLN A 66 -15.70 -11.57 8.32
N LYS A 67 -16.42 -10.47 8.52
CA LYS A 67 -15.98 -9.36 9.39
C LYS A 67 -15.72 -9.84 10.82
N LYS A 68 -16.57 -10.72 11.37
CA LYS A 68 -16.34 -11.34 12.68
C LYS A 68 -15.07 -12.21 12.77
N ILE A 69 -14.45 -12.58 11.65
CA ILE A 69 -13.17 -13.32 11.64
C ILE A 69 -11.99 -12.35 11.82
N PHE A 70 -12.16 -11.08 11.43
CA PHE A 70 -11.16 -10.03 11.59
C PHE A 70 -11.17 -9.38 12.98
N GLU A 71 -12.26 -9.55 13.74
CA GLU A 71 -12.42 -9.11 15.15
C GLU A 71 -11.77 -10.09 16.13
#